data_AF-A0A946YG85-F1
#
_entry.id   AF-A0A946YG85-F1
#
_cell.length_a   1.000
_cell.length_b   1.000
_cell.length_c   1.000
_cell.angle_alpha   90.00
_cell.angle_beta   90.00
_cell.angle_gamma   90.00
#
_symmetry.space_group_name_H-M   'P 1'
#
loop_
_entity.id
_entity.type
_entity.pdbx_description
1 polymer ?
#
loop_
_entity_poly.entity_id
_entity_poly.type
_entity_poly.pdbx_seq_one_letter_code
_entity_poly.pdbx_strand_id
1 'polypeptide(L)'
;MSNYFRRMFTHKTAQFYGLLSVLVVLPVLFLAGLGLLYVWQQGWSVEFMLVLFVFAVVLIIAARLARPEKPEVGELVESLAPKPDWSARDQQVWQQAKQRIVSEELLETPWSELQSAMMSQLTYVANCYHQGAREAEFAVTLPEFLLMLETCSRNYRALILKNAPVTQRVKISTVRSVYRHKDTISGGVNALHWGYRALRMVISAPSAVVSEARGAITGSVFDELSGHMQNNLKKMLFEEVSQVAIDLYSGRLKLSDEELHVYQQQLAKADARAREKAQKSEAANTRPLTVVVIGQVNAGKSSLVNALAEQSLSEIDVIQAGNKALRHRLQLSEALEIELVDTPGINGEKKINKLLLAEATQADLVLWLSAANQPAKELDKQLVQAWQAYFRKNIARRQPPILLVTTHNDLLKPAAEWQPPYDLNDTASRKASMMLEALHYT
;
A
#
# COMPACT_ATOMS: atom_id res chain seq x y z
N MET A 1 23.86 -63.45 -1.03
CA MET A 1 24.97 -62.73 -0.35
C MET A 1 25.03 -61.21 -0.63
N SER A 2 24.10 -60.60 -1.38
CA SER A 2 24.20 -59.17 -1.74
C SER A 2 23.61 -58.17 -0.73
N ASN A 3 22.78 -58.62 0.23
CA ASN A 3 22.09 -57.72 1.17
C ASN A 3 22.76 -57.60 2.56
N TYR A 4 23.77 -58.42 2.86
CA TYR A 4 24.50 -58.36 4.14
C TYR A 4 25.58 -57.27 4.12
N PHE A 5 26.28 -57.08 2.99
CA PHE A 5 27.29 -56.03 2.83
C PHE A 5 26.71 -54.62 2.85
N ARG A 6 25.48 -54.42 2.36
CA ARG A 6 24.85 -53.09 2.27
C ARG A 6 24.39 -52.55 3.63
N ARG A 7 24.08 -53.43 4.59
CA ARG A 7 23.74 -53.06 5.97
C ARG A 7 24.95 -52.81 6.88
N MET A 8 26.16 -53.23 6.48
CA MET A 8 27.37 -53.00 7.26
C MET A 8 27.94 -51.57 7.12
N PHE A 9 27.49 -50.82 6.10
CA PHE A 9 27.99 -49.47 5.81
C PHE A 9 27.13 -48.31 6.34
N THR A 10 25.97 -48.58 6.96
CA THR A 10 25.01 -47.53 7.37
C THR A 10 25.16 -47.05 8.82
N HIS A 11 26.11 -47.58 9.60
CA HIS A 11 26.43 -47.09 10.95
C HIS A 11 27.93 -46.86 11.17
N LYS A 12 28.58 -46.14 10.25
CA LYS A 12 29.96 -45.67 10.48
C LYS A 12 29.91 -44.32 11.20
N THR A 13 29.96 -44.40 12.54
CA THR A 13 30.13 -43.28 13.46
C THR A 13 31.40 -42.49 13.14
N ALA A 14 31.46 -41.22 13.57
CA ALA A 14 32.63 -40.33 13.41
C ALA A 14 33.98 -40.99 13.82
N GLN A 15 33.92 -41.98 14.71
CA GLN A 15 35.05 -42.79 15.13
C GLN A 15 35.71 -43.59 13.99
N PHE A 16 34.95 -44.11 13.02
CA PHE A 16 35.51 -44.85 11.88
C PHE A 16 36.32 -43.94 10.96
N TYR A 17 35.79 -42.75 10.65
CA TYR A 17 36.49 -41.76 9.84
C TYR A 17 37.69 -41.16 10.58
N GLY A 18 37.60 -40.98 11.91
CA GLY A 18 38.72 -40.60 12.75
C GLY A 18 39.86 -41.63 12.68
N LEU A 19 39.55 -42.91 12.84
CA LEU A 19 40.55 -43.98 12.81
C LEU A 19 41.17 -44.15 11.41
N LEU A 20 40.36 -44.02 10.35
CA LEU A 20 40.84 -44.02 8.97
C LEU A 20 41.77 -42.81 8.69
N SER A 21 41.44 -41.63 9.22
CA SER A 21 42.29 -40.44 9.07
C SER A 21 43.64 -40.61 9.78
N VAL A 22 43.66 -41.19 10.98
CA VAL A 22 44.91 -41.49 11.70
C VAL A 22 45.74 -42.52 10.93
N LEU A 23 45.11 -43.57 10.40
CA LEU A 23 45.81 -44.62 9.63
C LEU A 23 46.47 -44.08 8.35
N VAL A 24 45.90 -43.05 7.72
CA VAL A 24 46.45 -42.45 6.50
C VAL A 24 47.44 -41.32 6.80
N VAL A 25 47.14 -40.47 7.78
CA VAL A 25 47.94 -39.27 8.08
C VAL A 25 49.22 -39.64 8.83
N LEU A 26 49.18 -40.61 9.74
CA LEU A 26 50.32 -40.95 10.59
C LEU A 26 51.51 -41.52 9.79
N PRO A 27 51.34 -42.44 8.82
CA PRO A 27 52.43 -42.90 7.97
C PRO A 27 53.02 -41.79 7.09
N VAL A 28 52.18 -40.88 6.58
CA VAL A 28 52.63 -39.75 5.77
C VAL A 28 53.47 -38.78 6.60
N LEU A 29 53.03 -38.45 7.81
CA LEU A 29 53.80 -37.62 8.74
C LEU A 29 55.12 -38.29 9.16
N PHE A 30 55.08 -39.60 9.39
CA PHE A 30 56.28 -40.37 9.72
C PHE A 30 57.31 -40.36 8.58
N LEU A 31 56.87 -40.62 7.34
CA LEU A 31 57.71 -40.54 6.15
C LEU A 31 58.24 -39.11 5.91
N ALA A 32 57.41 -38.09 6.12
CA ALA A 32 57.85 -36.69 6.03
C ALA A 32 58.93 -36.36 7.06
N GLY A 33 58.78 -36.84 8.30
CA GLY A 33 59.78 -36.68 9.36
C GLY A 33 61.11 -37.37 9.04
N LEU A 34 61.06 -38.62 8.54
CA LEU A 34 62.25 -39.33 8.08
C LEU A 34 62.91 -38.65 6.88
N GLY A 35 62.12 -38.11 5.94
CA GLY A 35 62.62 -37.34 4.81
C GLY A 35 63.36 -36.09 5.25
N LEU A 36 62.83 -35.34 6.22
CA LEU A 36 63.49 -34.15 6.78
C LEU A 36 64.81 -34.51 7.49
N LEU A 37 64.83 -35.60 8.26
CA LEU A 37 66.05 -36.08 8.91
C LEU A 37 67.11 -36.51 7.89
N TYR A 38 66.70 -37.17 6.81
CA TYR A 38 67.60 -37.57 5.72
C TYR A 38 68.19 -36.34 5.01
N VAL A 39 67.38 -35.34 4.69
CA VAL A 39 67.83 -34.07 4.09
C VAL A 39 68.82 -33.35 5.01
N TRP A 40 68.58 -33.38 6.32
CA TRP A 40 69.49 -32.79 7.31
C TRP A 40 70.83 -33.53 7.39
N GLN A 41 70.83 -34.87 7.37
CA GLN A 41 72.05 -35.68 7.39
C GLN A 41 72.90 -35.51 6.13
N GLN A 42 72.28 -35.34 4.96
CA GLN A 42 72.97 -35.17 3.67
C GLN A 42 73.43 -33.73 3.41
N GLY A 43 73.12 -32.79 4.30
CA GLY A 43 73.53 -31.38 4.17
C GLY A 43 72.73 -30.56 3.15
N TRP A 44 71.68 -31.11 2.55
CA TRP A 44 70.87 -30.45 1.50
C TRP A 44 69.76 -29.53 2.06
N SER A 45 69.92 -29.03 3.27
CA SER A 45 68.88 -28.27 3.97
C SER A 45 68.57 -26.93 3.27
N VAL A 46 69.57 -26.33 2.64
CA VAL A 46 69.43 -25.04 1.94
C VAL A 46 68.70 -25.23 0.60
N GLU A 47 69.07 -26.23 -0.19
CA GLU A 47 68.43 -26.57 -1.46
C GLU A 47 66.96 -26.93 -1.24
N PHE A 48 66.68 -27.72 -0.19
CA PHE A 48 65.32 -28.07 0.18
C PHE A 48 64.48 -26.84 0.60
N MET A 49 65.04 -25.94 1.40
CA MET A 49 64.37 -24.67 1.76
C MET A 49 64.11 -23.79 0.53
N LEU A 50 65.04 -23.75 -0.43
CA LEU A 50 64.89 -22.98 -1.66
C LEU A 50 63.75 -23.54 -2.53
N VAL A 51 63.67 -24.87 -2.67
CA VAL A 51 62.56 -25.52 -3.38
C VAL A 51 61.21 -25.24 -2.71
N LEU A 52 61.13 -25.33 -1.38
CA LEU A 52 59.91 -24.99 -0.64
C LEU A 52 59.54 -23.51 -0.79
N PHE A 53 60.53 -22.61 -0.79
CA PHE A 53 60.30 -21.18 -1.00
C PHE A 53 59.77 -20.90 -2.40
N VAL A 54 60.36 -21.49 -3.44
CA VAL A 54 59.87 -21.37 -4.82
C VAL A 54 58.46 -21.94 -4.94
N PHE A 55 58.19 -23.09 -4.35
CA PHE A 55 56.85 -23.68 -4.35
C PHE A 55 55.82 -22.80 -3.63
N ALA A 56 56.18 -22.21 -2.48
CA ALA A 56 55.32 -21.26 -1.76
C ALA A 56 55.08 -19.98 -2.57
N VAL A 57 56.11 -19.44 -3.24
CA VAL A 57 55.97 -18.28 -4.13
C VAL A 57 55.08 -18.62 -5.33
N VAL A 58 55.25 -19.78 -5.95
CA VAL A 58 54.38 -20.26 -7.04
C VAL A 58 52.95 -20.43 -6.54
N LEU A 59 52.71 -20.97 -5.34
CA LEU A 59 51.37 -21.06 -4.76
C LEU A 59 50.77 -19.68 -4.45
N ILE A 60 51.55 -18.72 -3.97
CA ILE A 60 51.09 -17.35 -3.72
C ILE A 60 50.77 -16.66 -5.05
N ILE A 61 51.63 -16.81 -6.06
CA ILE A 61 51.40 -16.28 -7.41
C ILE A 61 50.18 -16.95 -8.04
N ALA A 62 50.07 -18.27 -7.97
CA ALA A 62 48.93 -19.04 -8.44
C ALA A 62 47.65 -18.64 -7.69
N ALA A 63 47.69 -18.40 -6.38
CA ALA A 63 46.53 -17.93 -5.61
C ALA A 63 46.18 -16.45 -5.90
N ARG A 64 47.17 -15.62 -6.25
CA ARG A 64 46.96 -14.22 -6.68
C ARG A 64 46.41 -14.14 -8.10
N LEU A 65 46.87 -15.01 -9.00
CA LEU A 65 46.42 -15.14 -10.39
C LEU A 65 45.08 -15.89 -10.49
N ALA A 66 44.89 -16.92 -9.66
CA ALA A 66 43.63 -17.61 -9.46
C ALA A 66 42.77 -16.94 -8.39
N ARG A 67 42.96 -15.63 -8.14
CA ARG A 67 41.85 -14.83 -7.64
C ARG A 67 40.74 -15.09 -8.64
N PRO A 68 39.61 -15.71 -8.23
CA PRO A 68 38.49 -15.79 -9.15
C PRO A 68 38.25 -14.35 -9.60
N GLU A 69 38.31 -14.10 -10.90
CA GLU A 69 37.77 -12.86 -11.44
C GLU A 69 36.42 -12.71 -10.75
N LYS A 70 36.24 -11.61 -9.99
CA LYS A 70 34.93 -11.26 -9.47
C LYS A 70 34.04 -11.37 -10.71
N PRO A 71 33.05 -12.28 -10.74
CA PRO A 71 32.34 -12.54 -11.97
C PRO A 71 31.88 -11.19 -12.51
N GLU A 72 32.24 -10.88 -13.75
CA GLU A 72 31.69 -9.75 -14.49
C GLU A 72 30.20 -10.06 -14.67
N VAL A 73 29.43 -9.80 -13.62
CA VAL A 73 27.98 -9.94 -13.63
C VAL A 73 27.45 -8.62 -14.16
N GLY A 74 27.41 -8.52 -15.50
CA GLY A 74 26.45 -7.79 -16.31
C GLY A 74 26.33 -6.28 -16.12
N GLU A 75 25.89 -5.60 -17.18
CA GLU A 75 25.40 -4.23 -17.13
C GLU A 75 24.42 -4.01 -15.96
N LEU A 76 24.27 -2.74 -15.54
CA LEU A 76 23.27 -2.36 -14.55
C LEU A 76 21.92 -3.00 -14.88
N VAL A 77 21.30 -3.69 -13.91
CA VAL A 77 19.98 -4.31 -14.10
C VAL A 77 19.05 -3.26 -14.72
N GLU A 78 18.35 -3.66 -15.78
CA GLU A 78 17.43 -2.77 -16.49
C GLU A 78 16.45 -2.14 -15.49
N SER A 79 16.24 -0.83 -15.62
CA SER A 79 15.37 -0.07 -14.69
C SER A 79 13.97 -0.68 -14.70
N LEU A 80 13.31 -0.73 -13.54
CA LEU A 80 11.95 -1.22 -13.43
C LEU A 80 11.04 -0.45 -14.40
N ALA A 81 10.21 -1.19 -15.14
CA ALA A 81 9.23 -0.58 -16.01
C ALA A 81 8.15 0.13 -15.17
N PRO A 82 7.61 1.28 -15.64
CA PRO A 82 6.44 1.87 -15.01
C PRO A 82 5.27 0.89 -15.05
N LYS A 83 4.40 0.92 -14.03
CA LYS A 83 3.21 0.07 -14.04
C LYS A 83 2.21 0.57 -15.10
N PRO A 84 1.56 -0.34 -15.86
CA PRO A 84 0.71 0.02 -17.00
C PRO A 84 -0.59 0.73 -16.61
N ASP A 85 -1.05 0.57 -15.37
CA ASP A 85 -2.28 1.15 -14.82
C ASP A 85 -2.08 2.55 -14.19
N TRP A 86 -0.86 3.08 -14.22
CA TRP A 86 -0.50 4.40 -13.71
C TRP A 86 -1.05 5.54 -14.58
N SER A 87 -1.57 6.58 -13.93
CA SER A 87 -2.00 7.80 -14.60
C SER A 87 -0.82 8.57 -15.19
N ALA A 88 -1.08 9.55 -16.06
CA ALA A 88 -0.03 10.42 -16.60
C ALA A 88 0.75 11.15 -15.49
N ARG A 89 0.10 11.51 -14.39
CA ARG A 89 0.75 12.10 -13.22
C ARG A 89 1.64 11.10 -12.50
N ASP A 90 1.18 9.88 -12.29
CA ASP A 90 1.94 8.82 -11.60
C ASP A 90 3.21 8.45 -12.41
N GLN A 91 3.08 8.39 -13.74
CA GLN A 91 4.22 8.20 -14.64
C GLN A 91 5.22 9.37 -14.57
N GLN A 92 4.73 10.61 -14.45
CA GLN A 92 5.60 11.77 -14.27
C GLN A 92 6.37 11.70 -12.95
N VAL A 93 5.69 11.39 -11.84
CA VAL A 93 6.33 11.23 -10.52
C VAL A 93 7.34 10.09 -10.54
N TRP A 94 7.04 8.99 -11.24
CA TRP A 94 8.00 7.90 -11.45
C TRP A 94 9.29 8.34 -12.14
N GLN A 95 9.19 9.10 -13.25
CA GLN A 95 10.38 9.60 -13.94
C GLN A 95 11.19 10.55 -13.06
N GLN A 96 10.52 11.43 -12.30
CA GLN A 96 11.16 12.34 -11.35
C GLN A 96 11.88 11.57 -10.22
N ALA A 97 11.23 10.56 -9.66
CA ALA A 97 11.80 9.72 -8.61
C ALA A 97 13.05 8.96 -9.10
N LYS A 98 13.03 8.43 -10.32
CA LYS A 98 14.21 7.80 -10.94
C LYS A 98 15.34 8.79 -11.18
N GLN A 99 15.02 9.98 -11.68
CA GLN A 99 16.01 11.02 -11.90
C GLN A 99 16.69 11.43 -10.59
N ARG A 100 15.91 11.51 -9.50
CA ARG A 100 16.43 11.79 -8.15
C ARG A 100 17.44 10.75 -7.66
N ILE A 101 17.18 9.45 -7.90
CA ILE A 101 18.12 8.38 -7.50
C ILE A 101 19.51 8.61 -8.09
N VAL A 102 19.56 9.10 -9.34
CA VAL A 102 20.83 9.42 -10.02
C VAL A 102 21.40 10.75 -9.55
N SER A 103 20.57 11.81 -9.47
CA SER A 103 21.06 13.17 -9.17
C SER A 103 21.55 13.34 -7.72
N GLU A 104 20.97 12.59 -6.78
CA GLU A 104 21.37 12.61 -5.35
C GLU A 104 22.38 11.49 -5.04
N GLU A 105 22.93 10.81 -6.06
CA GLU A 105 23.92 9.75 -5.93
C GLU A 105 23.54 8.66 -4.90
N LEU A 106 22.26 8.32 -4.81
CA LEU A 106 21.74 7.40 -3.78
C LEU A 106 22.38 6.01 -3.86
N LEU A 107 22.87 5.61 -5.04
CA LEU A 107 23.57 4.34 -5.23
C LEU A 107 24.94 4.29 -4.52
N GLU A 108 25.57 5.44 -4.30
CA GLU A 108 26.84 5.54 -3.59
C GLU A 108 26.65 5.58 -2.06
N THR A 109 25.40 5.66 -1.57
CA THR A 109 25.10 5.69 -0.14
C THR A 109 25.63 4.43 0.57
N PRO A 110 26.36 4.57 1.69
CA PRO A 110 26.81 3.43 2.48
C PRO A 110 25.65 2.57 2.98
N TRP A 111 25.84 1.25 3.07
CA TRP A 111 24.80 0.33 3.55
C TRP A 111 24.26 0.67 4.96
N SER A 112 25.08 1.31 5.81
CA SER A 112 24.69 1.79 7.15
C SER A 112 23.67 2.93 7.12
N GLU A 113 23.65 3.72 6.05
CA GLU A 113 22.80 4.90 5.87
C GLU A 113 21.67 4.64 4.87
N LEU A 114 21.54 3.39 4.40
CA LEU A 114 20.55 3.02 3.41
C LEU A 114 19.12 3.25 3.92
N GLN A 115 18.88 3.04 5.22
CA GLN A 115 17.56 3.32 5.81
C GLN A 115 17.19 4.79 5.69
N SER A 116 18.11 5.72 6.00
CA SER A 116 17.84 7.15 5.91
C SER A 116 17.67 7.60 4.45
N ALA A 117 18.45 7.04 3.53
CA ALA A 117 18.28 7.33 2.10
C ALA A 117 16.93 6.81 1.56
N MET A 118 16.49 5.61 1.97
CA MET A 118 15.18 5.08 1.62
C MET A 118 14.05 5.97 2.14
N MET A 119 14.15 6.44 3.38
CA MET A 119 13.17 7.38 3.95
C MET A 119 13.17 8.71 3.19
N SER A 120 14.33 9.26 2.85
CA SER A 120 14.44 10.47 2.03
C SER A 120 13.78 10.30 0.65
N GLN A 121 13.93 9.12 0.02
CA GLN A 121 13.28 8.80 -1.23
C GLN A 121 11.75 8.67 -1.09
N LEU A 122 11.27 8.03 -0.02
CA LEU A 122 9.84 7.95 0.30
C LEU A 122 9.24 9.36 0.49
N THR A 123 9.88 10.21 1.31
CA THR A 123 9.45 11.59 1.58
C THR A 123 9.40 12.43 0.30
N TYR A 124 10.35 12.23 -0.62
CA TYR A 124 10.31 12.92 -1.91
C TYR A 124 9.07 12.55 -2.72
N VAL A 125 8.74 11.26 -2.83
CA VAL A 125 7.54 10.81 -3.54
C VAL A 125 6.28 11.34 -2.85
N ALA A 126 6.20 11.28 -1.52
CA ALA A 126 5.09 11.81 -0.74
C ALA A 126 4.82 13.30 -1.04
N ASN A 127 5.88 14.11 -1.12
CA ASN A 127 5.79 15.54 -1.41
C ASN A 127 5.26 15.84 -2.83
N CYS A 128 5.47 14.94 -3.79
CA CYS A 128 4.92 15.08 -5.14
C CYS A 128 3.38 14.97 -5.16
N TYR A 129 2.78 14.33 -4.15
CA TYR A 129 1.34 14.19 -3.98
C TYR A 129 0.74 15.25 -3.04
N HIS A 130 1.46 15.64 -1.98
CA HIS A 130 0.91 16.48 -0.91
C HIS A 130 1.35 17.96 -0.87
N GLN A 131 1.90 18.52 -1.95
CA GLN A 131 2.23 19.96 -2.11
C GLN A 131 2.94 20.60 -0.88
N GLY A 132 3.90 19.90 -0.27
CA GLY A 132 4.68 20.43 0.84
C GLY A 132 3.93 20.54 2.17
N ALA A 133 2.86 19.76 2.37
CA ALA A 133 2.28 19.56 3.69
C ALA A 133 3.37 19.11 4.70
N ARG A 134 3.31 19.61 5.93
CA ARG A 134 4.19 19.11 7.00
C ARG A 134 3.96 17.60 7.14
N GLU A 135 5.04 16.84 7.23
CA GLU A 135 4.99 15.40 7.49
C GLU A 135 4.22 14.60 6.41
N ALA A 136 4.35 14.99 5.14
CA ALA A 136 3.71 14.32 4.01
C ALA A 136 4.00 12.80 3.96
N GLU A 137 5.19 12.39 4.38
CA GLU A 137 5.57 10.98 4.51
C GLU A 137 4.69 10.20 5.51
N PHE A 138 4.12 10.88 6.50
CA PHE A 138 3.27 10.31 7.55
C PHE A 138 1.77 10.50 7.28
N ALA A 139 1.39 11.02 6.10
CA ALA A 139 -0.01 11.16 5.67
C ALA A 139 -0.64 9.82 5.26
N VAL A 140 -0.35 8.74 5.99
CA VAL A 140 -0.78 7.36 5.72
C VAL A 140 -1.20 6.68 7.03
N THR A 141 -2.14 5.75 6.96
CA THR A 141 -2.56 4.99 8.14
C THR A 141 -1.55 3.88 8.48
N LEU A 142 -1.56 3.40 9.73
CA LEU A 142 -0.68 2.31 10.16
C LEU A 142 -0.88 1.02 9.32
N PRO A 143 -2.12 0.57 9.00
CA PRO A 143 -2.31 -0.58 8.12
C PRO A 143 -1.72 -0.39 6.72
N GLU A 144 -1.93 0.79 6.11
CA GLU A 144 -1.36 1.10 4.79
C GLU A 144 0.18 1.11 4.81
N PHE A 145 0.78 1.62 5.89
CA PHE A 145 2.23 1.58 6.08
C PHE A 145 2.75 0.14 6.23
N LEU A 146 2.05 -0.72 6.98
CA LEU A 146 2.43 -2.14 7.11
C LEU A 146 2.29 -2.89 5.77
N LEU A 147 1.23 -2.60 5.02
CA LEU A 147 1.01 -3.15 3.68
C LEU A 147 2.09 -2.68 2.69
N MET A 148 2.53 -1.43 2.80
CA MET A 148 3.67 -0.91 2.03
C MET A 148 4.94 -1.71 2.33
N LEU A 149 5.26 -1.93 3.61
CA LEU A 149 6.43 -2.71 4.02
C LEU A 149 6.36 -4.16 3.53
N GLU A 150 5.20 -4.80 3.64
CA GLU A 150 4.98 -6.15 3.12
C GLU A 150 5.19 -6.20 1.61
N THR A 151 4.56 -5.27 0.88
CA THR A 151 4.62 -5.23 -0.59
C THR A 151 6.03 -4.98 -1.08
N CYS A 152 6.72 -3.97 -0.53
CA CYS A 152 8.13 -3.70 -0.80
C CYS A 152 8.99 -4.94 -0.55
N SER A 153 8.84 -5.59 0.61
CA SER A 153 9.62 -6.78 0.98
C SER A 153 9.38 -7.96 0.04
N ARG A 154 8.11 -8.24 -0.29
CA ARG A 154 7.70 -9.32 -1.19
C ARG A 154 8.25 -9.11 -2.60
N ASN A 155 8.07 -7.90 -3.15
CA ASN A 155 8.50 -7.58 -4.51
C ASN A 155 10.02 -7.51 -4.60
N TYR A 156 10.69 -6.88 -3.64
CA TYR A 156 12.15 -6.82 -3.59
C TYR A 156 12.78 -8.21 -3.48
N ARG A 157 12.19 -9.11 -2.67
CA ARG A 157 12.58 -10.52 -2.65
C ARG A 157 12.46 -11.17 -4.03
N ALA A 158 11.36 -10.92 -4.76
CA ALA A 158 11.18 -11.45 -6.11
C ALA A 158 12.22 -10.90 -7.09
N LEU A 159 12.54 -9.60 -7.00
CA LEU A 159 13.59 -8.96 -7.81
C LEU A 159 14.98 -9.55 -7.52
N ILE A 160 15.32 -9.77 -6.25
CA ILE A 160 16.56 -10.45 -5.85
C ILE A 160 16.59 -11.88 -6.40
N LEU A 161 15.51 -12.64 -6.27
CA LEU A 161 15.49 -14.03 -6.76
C LEU A 161 15.65 -14.10 -8.28
N LYS A 162 15.11 -13.13 -9.02
CA LYS A 162 15.19 -13.04 -10.48
C LYS A 162 16.58 -12.59 -10.96
N ASN A 163 17.15 -11.56 -10.34
CA ASN A 163 18.34 -10.86 -10.84
C ASN A 163 19.63 -11.21 -10.08
N ALA A 164 19.55 -11.97 -8.98
CA ALA A 164 20.67 -12.26 -8.08
C ALA A 164 20.70 -13.73 -7.59
N PRO A 165 20.85 -14.74 -8.48
CA PRO A 165 20.77 -16.16 -8.12
C PRO A 165 21.79 -16.61 -7.07
N VAL A 166 22.92 -15.90 -6.92
CA VAL A 166 23.98 -16.19 -5.93
C VAL A 166 23.54 -15.88 -4.49
N THR A 167 22.56 -15.00 -4.28
CA THR A 167 22.09 -14.59 -2.93
C THR A 167 21.41 -15.72 -2.15
N GLN A 168 20.98 -16.80 -2.84
CA GLN A 168 20.39 -17.99 -2.21
C GLN A 168 21.35 -18.78 -1.31
N ARG A 169 22.66 -18.51 -1.39
CA ARG A 169 23.70 -19.18 -0.60
C ARG A 169 24.11 -18.40 0.65
N VAL A 170 23.69 -17.13 0.78
CA VAL A 170 24.00 -16.29 1.94
C VAL A 170 23.03 -16.62 3.06
N LYS A 171 23.45 -17.45 4.01
CA LYS A 171 22.65 -17.76 5.20
C LYS A 171 22.70 -16.59 6.18
N ILE A 172 21.58 -16.28 6.83
CA ILE A 172 21.50 -15.30 7.94
C ILE A 172 22.49 -15.68 9.08
N SER A 173 22.80 -16.97 9.24
CA SER A 173 23.84 -17.44 10.17
C SER A 173 25.25 -16.93 9.83
N THR A 174 25.56 -16.73 8.55
CA THR A 174 26.83 -16.16 8.09
C THR A 174 26.95 -14.70 8.51
N VAL A 175 25.85 -13.93 8.40
CA VAL A 175 25.73 -12.55 8.88
C VAL A 175 26.01 -12.46 10.39
N ARG A 176 25.42 -13.37 11.18
CA ARG A 176 25.64 -13.45 12.63
C ARG A 176 27.07 -13.87 13.02
N SER A 177 27.71 -14.74 12.25
CA SER A 177 29.07 -15.24 12.54
C SER A 177 30.13 -14.17 12.36
N VAL A 178 29.98 -13.30 11.36
CA VAL A 178 30.89 -12.16 11.11
C VAL A 178 30.83 -11.13 12.24
N TYR A 179 29.62 -10.79 12.72
CA TYR A 179 29.44 -9.90 13.87
C TYR A 179 30.07 -10.47 15.15
N ARG A 180 29.94 -11.77 15.39
CA ARG A 180 30.50 -12.43 16.59
C ARG A 180 32.04 -12.52 16.59
N HIS A 181 32.69 -12.45 15.43
CA HIS A 181 34.14 -12.56 15.29
C HIS A 181 34.87 -11.22 15.15
N LYS A 182 34.14 -10.09 15.08
CA LYS A 182 34.77 -8.77 14.96
C LYS A 182 35.66 -8.41 16.15
N ASP A 183 35.35 -8.93 17.34
CA ASP A 183 36.14 -8.74 18.57
C ASP A 183 37.10 -9.90 18.90
N THR A 184 37.13 -10.98 18.10
CA THR A 184 37.95 -12.18 18.40
C THR A 184 39.15 -12.33 17.45
N ILE A 185 39.29 -11.44 16.46
CA ILE A 185 40.48 -11.43 15.56
C ILE A 185 41.66 -10.64 16.18
N SER A 186 41.49 -10.03 17.37
CA SER A 186 42.56 -9.33 18.10
C SER A 186 43.17 -10.09 19.29
N GLY A 187 42.84 -11.37 19.54
CA GLY A 187 43.49 -12.10 20.63
C GLY A 187 43.16 -13.59 20.68
N GLY A 188 44.20 -14.42 20.62
CA GLY A 188 44.09 -15.87 20.69
C GLY A 188 43.67 -16.41 22.07
N VAL A 189 43.05 -17.61 22.00
CA VAL A 189 42.95 -18.70 22.99
C VAL A 189 42.07 -18.48 24.24
N ASN A 190 40.96 -19.22 24.34
CA ASN A 190 40.70 -20.18 25.44
C ASN A 190 39.36 -20.95 25.28
N ALA A 191 39.46 -22.26 25.06
CA ALA A 191 38.37 -23.18 24.73
C ALA A 191 37.46 -23.60 25.93
N LEU A 192 37.68 -23.06 27.13
CA LEU A 192 36.96 -23.48 28.35
C LEU A 192 35.67 -22.67 28.65
N HIS A 193 35.43 -21.54 27.98
CA HIS A 193 34.23 -20.71 28.22
C HIS A 193 32.98 -21.09 27.39
N TRP A 194 33.08 -22.04 26.45
CA TRP A 194 31.98 -22.35 25.51
C TRP A 194 30.83 -23.14 26.15
N GLY A 195 31.10 -23.99 27.17
CA GLY A 195 30.10 -24.85 27.81
C GLY A 195 29.13 -24.13 28.73
N TYR A 196 29.59 -23.14 29.51
CA TYR A 196 28.74 -22.38 30.44
C TYR A 196 27.81 -21.38 29.72
N ARG A 197 28.22 -20.88 28.54
CA ARG A 197 27.39 -19.96 27.73
C ARG A 197 26.26 -20.68 26.98
N ALA A 198 26.47 -21.94 26.59
CA ALA A 198 25.42 -22.74 25.96
C ALA A 198 24.26 -23.04 26.93
N LEU A 199 24.56 -23.28 28.21
CA LEU A 199 23.55 -23.53 29.25
C LEU A 199 22.72 -22.27 29.58
N ARG A 200 23.33 -21.08 29.52
CA ARG A 200 22.65 -19.79 29.79
C ARG A 200 21.71 -19.36 28.67
N MET A 201 22.03 -19.68 27.41
CA MET A 201 21.20 -19.29 26.25
C MET A 201 19.88 -20.07 26.13
N VAL A 202 19.75 -21.22 26.78
CA VAL A 202 18.50 -22.01 26.77
C VAL A 202 17.47 -21.49 27.78
N ILE A 203 17.90 -20.70 28.77
CA ILE A 203 17.08 -20.34 29.94
C ILE A 203 16.44 -18.94 29.80
N SER A 204 16.80 -18.12 28.80
CA SER A 204 16.36 -16.71 28.73
C SER A 204 15.93 -16.21 27.33
N ALA A 205 14.99 -16.90 26.67
CA ALA A 205 14.35 -16.44 25.43
C ALA A 205 12.82 -16.43 25.64
N PRO A 206 12.13 -15.27 25.62
CA PRO A 206 11.87 -14.60 24.33
C PRO A 206 11.56 -13.09 24.45
N SER A 207 12.53 -12.23 24.79
CA SER A 207 12.35 -10.76 24.74
C SER A 207 13.52 -9.98 24.12
N ALA A 208 14.63 -10.63 23.79
CA ALA A 208 15.83 -9.99 23.21
C ALA A 208 15.92 -10.05 21.67
N VAL A 209 14.92 -10.60 20.99
CA VAL A 209 15.00 -10.85 19.53
C VAL A 209 14.72 -9.58 18.70
N VAL A 210 14.00 -8.60 19.25
CA VAL A 210 13.51 -7.44 18.49
C VAL A 210 14.50 -6.26 18.49
N SER A 211 15.36 -6.11 19.52
CA SER A 211 16.36 -5.03 19.57
C SER A 211 17.69 -5.38 18.88
N GLU A 212 18.09 -6.66 18.83
CA GLU A 212 19.31 -7.10 18.15
C GLU A 212 19.18 -7.16 16.62
N ALA A 213 17.95 -7.32 16.09
CA ALA A 213 17.72 -7.38 14.64
C ALA A 213 18.12 -6.08 13.91
N ARG A 214 18.00 -4.92 14.58
CA ARG A 214 18.36 -3.61 14.02
C ARG A 214 19.89 -3.43 13.87
N GLY A 215 20.69 -4.07 14.71
CA GLY A 215 22.15 -4.02 14.66
C GLY A 215 22.79 -5.11 13.79
N ALA A 216 22.01 -6.12 13.38
CA ALA A 216 22.52 -7.31 12.67
C ALA A 216 22.68 -7.12 11.14
N ILE A 217 22.10 -6.06 10.56
CA ILE A 217 22.34 -5.70 9.14
C ILE A 217 23.56 -4.76 9.10
N THR A 218 24.75 -5.31 9.31
CA THR A 218 26.01 -4.58 9.17
C THR A 218 26.54 -4.73 7.74
N GLY A 219 27.03 -3.63 7.14
CA GLY A 219 27.46 -3.54 5.73
C GLY A 219 28.50 -4.57 5.28
N SER A 220 29.21 -5.20 6.22
CA SER A 220 30.24 -6.21 5.97
C SER A 220 29.78 -7.44 5.19
N VAL A 221 28.49 -7.76 5.20
CA VAL A 221 27.92 -8.87 4.40
C VAL A 221 27.87 -8.52 2.92
N PHE A 222 27.63 -7.24 2.63
CA PHE A 222 27.51 -6.72 1.27
C PHE A 222 28.87 -6.26 0.72
N ASP A 223 29.86 -5.99 1.58
CA ASP A 223 31.24 -5.64 1.20
C ASP A 223 31.96 -6.74 0.41
N GLU A 224 31.55 -8.02 0.58
CA GLU A 224 32.06 -9.14 -0.23
C GLU A 224 31.51 -9.17 -1.67
N LEU A 225 30.41 -8.45 -1.94
CA LEU A 225 29.83 -8.34 -3.28
C LEU A 225 30.68 -7.42 -4.18
N SER A 226 30.61 -7.60 -5.50
CA SER A 226 31.17 -6.64 -6.46
C SER A 226 30.44 -5.30 -6.39
N GLY A 227 31.13 -4.17 -6.60
CA GLY A 227 30.53 -2.83 -6.57
C GLY A 227 29.30 -2.69 -7.47
N HIS A 228 29.35 -3.23 -8.70
CA HIS A 228 28.21 -3.26 -9.61
C HIS A 228 26.99 -4.02 -9.05
N MET A 229 27.22 -5.11 -8.33
CA MET A 229 26.15 -5.89 -7.70
C MET A 229 25.51 -5.13 -6.54
N GLN A 230 26.34 -4.44 -5.76
CA GLN A 230 25.84 -3.55 -4.71
C GLN A 230 24.95 -2.45 -5.29
N ASN A 231 25.39 -1.81 -6.38
CA ASN A 231 24.63 -0.76 -7.05
C ASN A 231 23.34 -1.30 -7.66
N ASN A 232 23.35 -2.51 -8.22
CA ASN A 232 22.13 -3.17 -8.72
C ASN A 232 21.11 -3.44 -7.60
N LEU A 233 21.56 -3.94 -6.45
CA LEU A 233 20.69 -4.17 -5.30
C LEU A 233 20.09 -2.86 -4.77
N LYS A 234 20.92 -1.82 -4.59
CA LYS A 234 20.46 -0.49 -4.17
C LYS A 234 19.48 0.11 -5.17
N LYS A 235 19.79 0.05 -6.47
CA LYS A 235 18.93 0.55 -7.54
C LYS A 235 17.56 -0.13 -7.50
N MET A 236 17.52 -1.46 -7.48
CA MET A 236 16.26 -2.22 -7.38
C MET A 236 15.48 -1.83 -6.11
N LEU A 237 16.16 -1.62 -4.99
CA LEU A 237 15.53 -1.22 -3.74
C LEU A 237 14.91 0.18 -3.82
N PHE A 238 15.66 1.17 -4.30
CA PHE A 238 15.16 2.55 -4.43
C PHE A 238 14.04 2.67 -5.45
N GLU A 239 14.17 1.97 -6.58
CA GLU A 239 13.11 1.89 -7.59
C GLU A 239 11.85 1.23 -7.02
N GLU A 240 11.97 0.10 -6.31
CA GLU A 240 10.83 -0.57 -5.67
C GLU A 240 10.15 0.31 -4.62
N VAL A 241 10.93 0.92 -3.72
CA VAL A 241 10.41 1.88 -2.71
C VAL A 241 9.64 3.00 -3.40
N SER A 242 10.16 3.51 -4.52
CA SER A 242 9.48 4.56 -5.29
C SER A 242 8.18 4.07 -5.94
N GLN A 243 8.14 2.85 -6.50
CA GLN A 243 6.92 2.29 -7.08
C GLN A 243 5.82 2.09 -6.04
N VAL A 244 6.15 1.48 -4.90
CA VAL A 244 5.15 1.21 -3.84
C VAL A 244 4.72 2.52 -3.17
N ALA A 245 5.61 3.49 -3.02
CA ALA A 245 5.25 4.82 -2.54
C ALA A 245 4.27 5.52 -3.48
N ILE A 246 4.48 5.44 -4.80
CA ILE A 246 3.55 5.96 -5.80
C ILE A 246 2.17 5.29 -5.66
N ASP A 247 2.13 3.96 -5.53
CA ASP A 247 0.86 3.25 -5.32
C ASP A 247 0.18 3.66 -4.01
N LEU A 248 0.95 3.85 -2.94
CA LEU A 248 0.47 4.29 -1.63
C LEU A 248 -0.16 5.69 -1.71
N TYR A 249 0.60 6.70 -2.14
CA TYR A 249 0.14 8.09 -2.15
C TYR A 249 -0.84 8.41 -3.29
N SER A 250 -0.92 7.58 -4.33
CA SER A 250 -1.99 7.64 -5.33
C SER A 250 -3.29 6.95 -4.88
N GLY A 251 -3.30 6.29 -3.71
CA GLY A 251 -4.46 5.59 -3.16
C GLY A 251 -4.77 4.26 -3.86
N ARG A 252 -3.81 3.69 -4.60
CA ARG A 252 -3.93 2.45 -5.35
C ARG A 252 -3.41 1.23 -4.62
N LEU A 253 -2.64 1.43 -3.54
CA LEU A 253 -2.19 0.35 -2.67
C LEU A 253 -3.39 -0.22 -1.91
N LYS A 254 -4.08 -1.18 -2.53
CA LYS A 254 -5.27 -1.81 -1.96
C LYS A 254 -4.88 -2.80 -0.87
N LEU A 255 -5.52 -2.67 0.29
CA LEU A 255 -5.60 -3.72 1.31
C LEU A 255 -6.03 -5.03 0.64
N SER A 256 -5.49 -6.16 1.11
CA SER A 256 -5.96 -7.47 0.67
C SER A 256 -7.46 -7.62 0.93
N ASP A 257 -8.16 -8.45 0.14
CA ASP A 257 -9.60 -8.67 0.32
C ASP A 257 -9.95 -9.12 1.74
N GLU A 258 -9.02 -9.84 2.38
CA GLU A 258 -9.11 -10.33 3.77
C GLU A 258 -8.98 -9.18 4.79
N GLU A 259 -8.04 -8.24 4.57
CA GLU A 259 -7.89 -7.03 5.38
C GLU A 259 -9.04 -6.04 5.19
N LEU A 260 -9.55 -5.90 3.97
CA LEU A 260 -10.74 -5.10 3.68
C LEU A 260 -11.94 -5.66 4.45
N HIS A 261 -12.08 -6.99 4.52
CA HIS A 261 -13.11 -7.66 5.31
C HIS A 261 -12.95 -7.41 6.81
N VAL A 262 -11.73 -7.49 7.34
CA VAL A 262 -11.45 -7.21 8.76
C VAL A 262 -11.70 -5.75 9.09
N TYR A 263 -11.31 -4.81 8.21
CA TYR A 263 -11.52 -3.38 8.40
C TYR A 263 -13.01 -3.03 8.31
N GLN A 264 -13.74 -3.60 7.34
CA GLN A 264 -15.20 -3.47 7.24
C GLN A 264 -15.92 -4.06 8.47
N GLN A 265 -15.46 -5.21 8.97
CA GLN A 265 -16.00 -5.81 10.20
C GLN A 265 -15.65 -5.00 11.45
N GLN A 266 -14.46 -4.39 11.51
CA GLN A 266 -14.05 -3.54 12.62
C GLN A 266 -14.76 -2.20 12.60
N LEU A 267 -14.96 -1.58 11.43
CA LEU A 267 -15.84 -0.42 11.26
C LEU A 267 -17.27 -0.78 11.66
N ALA A 268 -17.80 -1.92 11.21
CA ALA A 268 -19.13 -2.37 11.64
C ALA A 268 -19.23 -2.62 13.15
N LYS A 269 -18.17 -3.11 13.80
CA LYS A 269 -18.11 -3.34 15.26
C LYS A 269 -17.85 -2.07 16.07
N ALA A 270 -17.05 -1.14 15.53
CA ALA A 270 -16.81 0.17 16.12
C ALA A 270 -18.06 1.04 15.99
N ASP A 271 -18.75 0.98 14.85
CA ASP A 271 -20.07 1.57 14.62
C ASP A 271 -21.10 0.91 15.54
N ALA A 272 -21.09 -0.41 15.75
CA ALA A 272 -22.00 -1.07 16.68
C ALA A 272 -21.76 -0.67 18.15
N ARG A 273 -20.49 -0.57 18.60
CA ARG A 273 -20.15 -0.14 19.96
C ARG A 273 -20.33 1.36 20.17
N ALA A 274 -20.06 2.17 19.14
CA ALA A 274 -20.37 3.60 19.12
C ALA A 274 -21.88 3.80 19.13
N ARG A 275 -22.66 3.02 18.36
CA ARG A 275 -24.13 2.98 18.41
C ARG A 275 -24.63 2.57 19.79
N GLU A 276 -24.07 1.54 20.44
CA GLU A 276 -24.52 1.10 21.77
C GLU A 276 -24.23 2.12 22.88
N LYS A 277 -23.10 2.84 22.82
CA LYS A 277 -22.78 3.95 23.74
C LYS A 277 -23.54 5.23 23.41
N ALA A 278 -23.73 5.54 22.12
CA ALA A 278 -24.49 6.69 21.65
C ALA A 278 -25.99 6.51 21.94
N GLN A 279 -26.53 5.30 21.82
CA GLN A 279 -27.96 5.00 22.05
C GLN A 279 -28.38 5.16 23.52
N LYS A 280 -27.44 5.14 24.47
CA LYS A 280 -27.69 5.51 25.88
C LYS A 280 -27.50 7.00 26.19
N SER A 281 -26.88 7.77 25.30
CA SER A 281 -26.56 9.19 25.50
C SER A 281 -27.29 10.14 24.54
N GLU A 282 -27.93 9.62 23.47
CA GLU A 282 -28.39 10.39 22.31
C GLU A 282 -29.90 10.22 22.05
N ALA A 283 -30.68 9.83 23.06
CA ALA A 283 -32.14 10.05 23.08
C ALA A 283 -32.51 11.56 23.17
N ALA A 284 -31.57 12.46 22.87
CA ALA A 284 -31.73 13.90 23.05
C ALA A 284 -31.33 14.76 21.84
N ASN A 285 -30.56 14.32 20.83
CA ASN A 285 -30.12 15.23 19.74
C ASN A 285 -29.54 14.56 18.47
N THR A 286 -30.33 13.81 17.69
CA THR A 286 -30.00 13.57 16.26
C THR A 286 -31.07 14.23 15.40
N ARG A 287 -30.67 15.15 14.52
CA ARG A 287 -31.58 15.77 13.54
C ARG A 287 -31.89 14.78 12.41
N PRO A 288 -33.14 14.66 11.94
CA PRO A 288 -33.51 13.78 10.83
C PRO A 288 -32.82 14.17 9.52
N LEU A 289 -32.70 13.22 8.59
CA LEU A 289 -32.11 13.45 7.26
C LEU A 289 -32.93 14.48 6.48
N THR A 290 -32.31 15.53 5.96
CA THR A 290 -33.02 16.64 5.32
C THR A 290 -33.06 16.46 3.79
N VAL A 291 -34.26 16.33 3.23
CA VAL A 291 -34.51 16.25 1.78
C VAL A 291 -35.18 17.54 1.32
N VAL A 292 -34.54 18.29 0.43
CA VAL A 292 -35.09 19.58 -0.06
C VAL A 292 -35.67 19.41 -1.46
N VAL A 293 -36.92 19.85 -1.65
CA VAL A 293 -37.63 19.79 -2.94
C VAL A 293 -37.57 21.15 -3.62
N ILE A 294 -36.95 21.22 -4.80
CA ILE A 294 -36.73 22.45 -5.59
C ILE A 294 -37.33 22.30 -6.98
N GLY A 295 -37.71 23.41 -7.60
CA GLY A 295 -38.26 23.44 -8.95
C GLY A 295 -39.08 24.69 -9.19
N GLN A 296 -39.38 25.00 -10.45
CA GLN A 296 -40.18 26.17 -10.80
C GLN A 296 -41.57 26.18 -10.16
N VAL A 297 -42.22 27.34 -10.17
CA VAL A 297 -43.65 27.45 -9.84
C VAL A 297 -44.45 26.46 -10.70
N ASN A 298 -45.38 25.73 -10.10
CA ASN A 298 -46.18 24.68 -10.75
C ASN A 298 -45.42 23.43 -11.23
N ALA A 299 -44.17 23.21 -10.80
CA ALA A 299 -43.43 21.98 -11.11
C ALA A 299 -43.94 20.70 -10.41
N GLY A 300 -45.01 20.79 -9.60
CA GLY A 300 -45.56 19.66 -8.84
C GLY A 300 -44.90 19.39 -7.49
N LYS A 301 -44.16 20.35 -6.91
CA LYS A 301 -43.43 20.22 -5.64
C LYS A 301 -44.34 19.83 -4.46
N SER A 302 -45.31 20.68 -4.15
CA SER A 302 -46.23 20.43 -3.04
C SER A 302 -47.08 19.18 -3.27
N SER A 303 -47.44 18.86 -4.53
CA SER A 303 -48.14 17.61 -4.86
C SER A 303 -47.29 16.37 -4.58
N LEU A 304 -45.99 16.39 -4.93
CA LEU A 304 -45.07 15.30 -4.61
C LEU A 304 -44.85 15.17 -3.10
N VAL A 305 -44.68 16.30 -2.40
CA VAL A 305 -44.51 16.31 -0.93
C VAL A 305 -45.71 15.69 -0.24
N ASN A 306 -46.92 16.07 -0.62
CA ASN A 306 -48.15 15.50 -0.07
C ASN A 306 -48.27 14.01 -0.39
N ALA A 307 -47.99 13.58 -1.63
CA ALA A 307 -48.05 12.18 -2.00
C ALA A 307 -47.03 11.31 -1.22
N LEU A 308 -45.83 11.85 -0.94
CA LEU A 308 -44.83 11.18 -0.12
C LEU A 308 -45.21 11.15 1.36
N ALA A 309 -45.85 12.22 1.86
CA ALA A 309 -46.35 12.26 3.23
C ALA A 309 -47.49 11.24 3.45
N GLU A 310 -48.39 11.08 2.48
CA GLU A 310 -49.47 10.09 2.51
C GLU A 310 -48.97 8.63 2.49
N GLN A 311 -47.82 8.37 1.87
CA GLN A 311 -47.19 7.04 1.82
C GLN A 311 -46.24 6.76 3.00
N SER A 312 -46.04 7.73 3.89
CA SER A 312 -45.23 7.59 5.10
C SER A 312 -45.93 6.71 6.13
N LEU A 313 -45.18 6.06 7.03
CA LEU A 313 -45.78 5.34 8.17
C LEU A 313 -46.55 6.30 9.10
N SER A 314 -46.06 7.53 9.21
CA SER A 314 -46.74 8.65 9.85
C SER A 314 -46.13 9.99 9.43
N GLU A 315 -46.96 11.04 9.39
CA GLU A 315 -46.50 12.44 9.41
C GLU A 315 -46.41 12.87 10.87
N ILE A 316 -45.21 13.25 11.31
CA ILE A 316 -44.91 13.52 12.73
C ILE A 316 -45.24 14.97 13.08
N ASP A 317 -44.85 15.92 12.22
CA ASP A 317 -45.04 17.35 12.44
C ASP A 317 -44.87 18.17 11.14
N VAL A 318 -45.53 19.32 11.07
CA VAL A 318 -45.39 20.31 9.99
C VAL A 318 -44.97 21.65 10.59
N ILE A 319 -43.73 22.05 10.34
CA ILE A 319 -43.15 23.27 10.88
C ILE A 319 -42.98 24.31 9.76
N GLN A 320 -43.57 25.49 9.95
CA GLN A 320 -43.30 26.64 9.09
C GLN A 320 -41.93 27.23 9.43
N ALA A 321 -40.96 27.06 8.53
CA ALA A 321 -39.60 27.56 8.73
C ALA A 321 -39.41 28.90 8.00
N GLY A 322 -39.53 30.01 8.75
CA GLY A 322 -39.26 31.35 8.22
C GLY A 322 -40.08 31.70 6.97
N ASN A 323 -39.65 32.74 6.25
CA ASN A 323 -40.45 33.32 5.16
C ASN A 323 -40.41 32.52 3.84
N LYS A 324 -40.92 31.26 3.85
CA LYS A 324 -41.64 30.54 2.76
C LYS A 324 -41.31 29.04 2.58
N ALA A 325 -40.48 28.38 3.39
CA ALA A 325 -40.25 26.94 3.30
C ALA A 325 -41.05 26.15 4.36
N LEU A 326 -41.68 25.04 3.97
CA LEU A 326 -42.43 24.15 4.86
C LEU A 326 -41.61 22.88 5.13
N ARG A 327 -41.50 22.46 6.39
CA ARG A 327 -40.77 21.25 6.78
C ARG A 327 -41.76 20.21 7.27
N HIS A 328 -41.77 19.04 6.63
CA HIS A 328 -42.58 17.89 7.00
C HIS A 328 -41.66 16.81 7.57
N ARG A 329 -41.90 16.38 8.81
CA ARG A 329 -41.16 15.24 9.38
C ARG A 329 -41.91 13.95 9.11
N LEU A 330 -41.27 13.03 8.41
CA LEU A 330 -41.85 11.78 7.92
C LEU A 330 -41.06 10.59 8.45
N GLN A 331 -41.77 9.58 8.95
CA GLN A 331 -41.19 8.30 9.32
C GLN A 331 -41.31 7.30 8.15
N LEU A 332 -40.20 7.03 7.45
CA LEU A 332 -40.20 6.08 6.32
C LEU A 332 -40.09 4.62 6.76
N SER A 333 -39.43 4.34 7.89
CA SER A 333 -39.34 3.02 8.53
C SER A 333 -39.08 3.18 10.03
N GLU A 334 -39.17 2.12 10.84
CA GLU A 334 -38.88 2.19 12.29
C GLU A 334 -37.50 2.81 12.63
N ALA A 335 -36.54 2.73 11.69
CA ALA A 335 -35.18 3.23 11.88
C ALA A 335 -34.84 4.47 11.03
N LEU A 336 -35.78 5.02 10.25
CA LEU A 336 -35.51 6.11 9.30
C LEU A 336 -36.56 7.22 9.38
N GLU A 337 -36.16 8.34 9.98
CA GLU A 337 -36.89 9.61 9.98
C GLU A 337 -36.24 10.59 9.00
N ILE A 338 -37.05 11.28 8.19
CA ILE A 338 -36.60 12.31 7.28
C ILE A 338 -37.35 13.62 7.53
N GLU A 339 -36.71 14.75 7.24
CA GLU A 339 -37.32 16.07 7.14
C GLU A 339 -37.40 16.47 5.66
N LEU A 340 -38.61 16.47 5.12
CA LEU A 340 -38.90 16.87 3.75
C LEU A 340 -39.22 18.37 3.71
N VAL A 341 -38.43 19.15 2.98
CA VAL A 341 -38.55 20.60 2.89
C VAL A 341 -39.21 20.98 1.57
N ASP A 342 -40.46 21.43 1.61
CA ASP A 342 -41.14 22.05 0.47
C ASP A 342 -40.72 23.51 0.34
N THR A 343 -40.11 23.85 -0.80
CA THR A 343 -39.58 25.19 -1.04
C THR A 343 -40.47 25.99 -2.00
N PRO A 344 -40.50 27.33 -1.88
CA PRO A 344 -41.24 28.15 -2.82
C PRO A 344 -40.67 27.99 -4.24
N GLY A 345 -41.55 28.06 -5.25
CA GLY A 345 -41.14 27.85 -6.63
C GLY A 345 -40.16 28.90 -7.15
N ILE A 346 -39.24 28.48 -8.01
CA ILE A 346 -38.31 29.39 -8.68
C ILE A 346 -39.12 30.36 -9.56
N ASN A 347 -38.99 31.66 -9.30
CA ASN A 347 -39.74 32.72 -9.99
C ASN A 347 -38.85 33.89 -10.45
N GLY A 348 -37.52 33.76 -10.38
CA GLY A 348 -36.56 34.78 -10.78
C GLY A 348 -36.24 35.85 -9.74
N GLU A 349 -36.94 35.87 -8.59
CA GLU A 349 -36.62 36.80 -7.51
C GLU A 349 -35.31 36.43 -6.81
N LYS A 350 -34.38 37.40 -6.68
CA LYS A 350 -33.09 37.19 -5.99
C LYS A 350 -33.24 36.69 -4.55
N LYS A 351 -34.29 37.13 -3.84
CA LYS A 351 -34.58 36.72 -2.46
C LYS A 351 -34.93 35.23 -2.38
N ILE A 352 -35.75 34.75 -3.32
CA ILE A 352 -36.13 33.34 -3.42
C ILE A 352 -34.93 32.50 -3.81
N ASN A 353 -34.14 32.89 -4.82
CA ASN A 353 -32.93 32.15 -5.20
C ASN A 353 -31.92 32.02 -4.05
N LYS A 354 -31.77 33.07 -3.22
CA LYS A 354 -30.90 33.03 -2.04
C LYS A 354 -31.43 32.06 -0.98
N LEU A 355 -32.75 32.02 -0.76
CA LEU A 355 -33.39 31.07 0.15
C LEU A 355 -33.20 29.63 -0.35
N LEU A 356 -33.49 29.38 -1.64
CA LEU A 356 -33.34 28.05 -2.25
C LEU A 356 -31.90 27.55 -2.15
N LEU A 357 -30.91 28.41 -2.44
CA LEU A 357 -29.51 28.06 -2.29
C LEU A 357 -29.14 27.74 -0.83
N ALA A 358 -29.66 28.51 0.13
CA ALA A 358 -29.40 28.29 1.55
C ALA A 358 -29.97 26.96 2.06
N GLU A 359 -31.19 26.61 1.66
CA GLU A 359 -31.83 25.34 2.00
C GLU A 359 -31.11 24.17 1.33
N ALA A 360 -30.90 24.26 0.03
CA ALA A 360 -30.28 23.21 -0.77
C ALA A 360 -28.86 22.88 -0.28
N THR A 361 -28.07 23.88 0.13
CA THR A 361 -26.68 23.68 0.57
C THR A 361 -26.57 23.01 1.95
N GLN A 362 -27.65 22.98 2.72
CA GLN A 362 -27.73 22.32 4.03
C GLN A 362 -28.42 20.95 3.97
N ALA A 363 -28.96 20.58 2.81
CA ALA A 363 -29.67 19.33 2.59
C ALA A 363 -28.73 18.12 2.51
N ASP A 364 -29.25 16.94 2.82
CA ASP A 364 -28.60 15.66 2.55
C ASP A 364 -28.93 15.13 1.14
N LEU A 365 -30.07 15.55 0.59
CA LEU A 365 -30.53 15.25 -0.78
C LEU A 365 -31.34 16.43 -1.34
N VAL A 366 -31.12 16.75 -2.61
CA VAL A 366 -31.96 17.71 -3.34
C VAL A 366 -32.79 16.96 -4.38
N LEU A 367 -34.11 17.03 -4.26
CA LEU A 367 -35.05 16.59 -5.29
C LEU A 367 -35.35 17.76 -6.22
N TRP A 368 -34.84 17.72 -7.45
CA TRP A 368 -35.05 18.78 -8.42
C TRP A 368 -36.19 18.39 -9.36
N LEU A 369 -37.32 19.07 -9.22
CA LEU A 369 -38.52 18.79 -10.01
C LEU A 369 -38.55 19.64 -11.26
N SER A 370 -38.75 18.96 -12.38
CA SER A 370 -38.91 19.58 -13.70
C SER A 370 -40.21 19.10 -14.32
N ALA A 371 -41.17 20.00 -14.52
CA ALA A 371 -42.39 19.66 -15.24
C ALA A 371 -42.05 19.37 -16.72
N ALA A 372 -42.40 18.17 -17.18
CA ALA A 372 -42.08 17.68 -18.51
C ALA A 372 -42.81 18.45 -19.62
N ASN A 373 -43.98 19.00 -19.30
CA ASN A 373 -44.78 19.84 -20.20
C ASN A 373 -44.34 21.31 -20.25
N GLN A 374 -43.30 21.71 -19.50
CA GLN A 374 -42.87 23.09 -19.41
C GLN A 374 -41.54 23.33 -20.15
N PRO A 375 -41.52 24.15 -21.22
CA PRO A 375 -40.31 24.37 -22.04
C PRO A 375 -39.35 25.44 -21.48
N ALA A 376 -39.79 26.29 -20.55
CA ALA A 376 -38.94 27.33 -19.97
C ALA A 376 -38.06 26.75 -18.86
N LYS A 377 -36.76 26.56 -19.10
CA LYS A 377 -35.77 26.04 -18.11
C LYS A 377 -34.68 27.04 -17.73
N GLU A 378 -34.79 28.28 -18.19
CA GLU A 378 -33.76 29.30 -17.98
C GLU A 378 -33.57 29.64 -16.49
N LEU A 379 -34.66 29.68 -15.72
CA LEU A 379 -34.60 29.92 -14.29
C LEU A 379 -33.92 28.76 -13.54
N ASP A 380 -34.13 27.52 -13.96
CA ASP A 380 -33.42 26.35 -13.39
C ASP A 380 -31.92 26.46 -13.68
N LYS A 381 -31.55 26.75 -14.93
CA LYS A 381 -30.14 26.93 -15.34
C LYS A 381 -29.44 28.00 -14.51
N GLN A 382 -30.09 29.13 -14.27
CA GLN A 382 -29.54 30.20 -13.44
C GLN A 382 -29.31 29.76 -11.99
N LEU A 383 -30.23 28.99 -11.41
CA LEU A 383 -30.08 28.49 -10.04
C LEU A 383 -28.98 27.41 -9.94
N VAL A 384 -28.87 26.51 -10.92
CA VAL A 384 -27.77 25.53 -11.01
C VAL A 384 -26.42 26.22 -11.16
N GLN A 385 -26.32 27.28 -11.96
CA GLN A 385 -25.09 28.06 -12.08
C GLN A 385 -24.69 28.72 -10.75
N ALA A 386 -25.67 29.29 -10.03
CA ALA A 386 -25.44 29.86 -8.70
C ALA A 386 -25.00 28.80 -7.68
N TRP A 387 -25.60 27.60 -7.74
CA TRP A 387 -25.22 26.43 -6.96
C TRP A 387 -23.78 25.99 -7.22
N GLN A 388 -23.39 25.81 -8.49
CA GLN A 388 -22.03 25.45 -8.87
C GLN A 388 -21.01 26.51 -8.43
N ALA A 389 -21.36 27.80 -8.58
CA ALA A 389 -20.51 28.90 -8.13
C ALA A 389 -20.32 28.91 -6.60
N TYR A 390 -21.34 28.51 -5.83
CA TYR A 390 -21.24 28.38 -4.38
C TYR A 390 -20.23 27.31 -3.95
N PHE A 391 -20.33 26.09 -4.52
CA PHE A 391 -19.42 24.99 -4.15
C PHE A 391 -17.99 25.17 -4.67
N ARG A 392 -17.79 25.87 -5.81
CA ARG A 392 -16.44 26.27 -6.25
C ARG A 392 -15.74 27.18 -5.24
N LYS A 393 -16.49 28.03 -4.52
CA LYS A 393 -15.95 28.90 -3.46
C LYS A 393 -15.81 28.22 -2.11
N ASN A 394 -16.58 27.15 -1.87
CA ASN A 394 -16.67 26.45 -0.59
C ASN A 394 -16.22 24.98 -0.72
N ILE A 395 -14.97 24.77 -1.14
CA ILE A 395 -14.41 23.44 -1.49
C ILE A 395 -14.46 22.44 -0.31
N ALA A 396 -14.41 22.94 0.93
CA ALA A 396 -14.51 22.11 2.14
C ALA A 396 -15.92 21.55 2.42
N ARG A 397 -16.94 21.96 1.66
CA ARG A 397 -18.32 21.46 1.80
C ARG A 397 -18.60 20.37 0.77
N ARG A 398 -19.18 19.25 1.21
CA ARG A 398 -19.69 18.22 0.31
C ARG A 398 -20.92 18.75 -0.41
N GLN A 399 -20.96 18.63 -1.73
CA GLN A 399 -22.14 18.94 -2.52
C GLN A 399 -23.21 17.86 -2.31
N PRO A 400 -24.43 18.22 -1.89
CA PRO A 400 -25.53 17.26 -1.80
C PRO A 400 -25.84 16.64 -3.17
N PRO A 401 -26.12 15.33 -3.25
CA PRO A 401 -26.60 14.72 -4.46
C PRO A 401 -27.90 15.39 -4.92
N ILE A 402 -28.02 15.59 -6.24
CA ILE A 402 -29.24 16.11 -6.87
C ILE A 402 -29.89 14.93 -7.60
N LEU A 403 -31.12 14.60 -7.23
CA LEU A 403 -31.96 13.68 -7.97
C LEU A 403 -32.95 14.49 -8.81
N LEU A 404 -32.80 14.40 -10.13
CA LEU A 404 -33.73 15.03 -11.05
C LEU A 404 -35.01 14.18 -11.17
N VAL A 405 -36.16 14.81 -10.97
CA VAL A 405 -37.47 14.19 -11.04
C VAL A 405 -38.29 14.92 -12.10
N THR A 406 -38.68 14.22 -13.16
CA THR A 406 -39.63 14.78 -14.13
C THR A 406 -41.05 14.55 -13.67
N THR A 407 -41.88 15.60 -13.67
CA THR A 407 -43.30 15.54 -13.28
C THR A 407 -44.19 15.82 -14.49
N HIS A 408 -45.50 15.54 -14.38
CA HIS A 408 -46.47 15.76 -15.46
C HIS A 408 -46.18 14.96 -16.75
N ASN A 409 -45.53 13.80 -16.62
CA ASN A 409 -45.21 12.92 -17.75
C ASN A 409 -46.46 12.32 -18.41
N ASP A 410 -47.59 12.28 -17.69
CA ASP A 410 -48.91 11.92 -18.18
C ASP A 410 -49.42 12.88 -19.26
N LEU A 411 -49.06 14.16 -19.17
CA LEU A 411 -49.45 15.20 -20.13
C LEU A 411 -48.62 15.19 -21.43
N LEU A 412 -47.56 14.39 -21.50
CA LEU A 412 -46.78 14.22 -22.72
C LEU A 412 -47.58 13.46 -23.79
N LYS A 413 -47.30 13.74 -25.07
CA LYS A 413 -47.98 13.05 -26.18
C LYS A 413 -47.48 11.60 -26.30
N PRO A 414 -48.34 10.61 -26.59
CA PRO A 414 -49.80 10.68 -26.63
C PRO A 414 -50.40 10.79 -25.22
N ALA A 415 -51.27 11.78 -24.97
CA ALA A 415 -51.83 12.02 -23.63
C ALA A 415 -52.80 10.91 -23.18
N ALA A 416 -53.44 10.21 -24.12
CA ALA A 416 -54.35 9.10 -23.83
C ALA A 416 -53.63 7.84 -23.33
N GLU A 417 -52.32 7.75 -23.48
CA GLU A 417 -51.51 6.60 -23.07
C GLU A 417 -50.84 6.90 -21.71
N TRP A 418 -51.37 6.30 -20.65
CA TRP A 418 -50.80 6.38 -19.30
C TRP A 418 -50.88 5.03 -18.57
N GLN A 419 -49.87 4.18 -18.79
CA GLN A 419 -49.73 2.86 -18.19
C GLN A 419 -48.32 2.66 -17.61
N PRO A 420 -47.95 3.38 -16.54
CA PRO A 420 -46.67 3.14 -15.86
C PRO A 420 -46.62 1.73 -15.22
N PRO A 421 -45.44 1.10 -15.06
CA PRO A 421 -44.13 1.63 -15.42
C PRO A 421 -43.81 1.50 -16.91
N TYR A 422 -43.24 2.56 -17.48
CA TYR A 422 -42.70 2.55 -18.85
C TYR A 422 -41.23 2.15 -18.84
N ASP A 423 -40.80 1.32 -19.80
CA ASP A 423 -39.37 1.09 -20.06
C ASP A 423 -38.82 2.26 -20.88
N LEU A 424 -37.92 3.04 -20.29
CA LEU A 424 -37.30 4.18 -20.96
C LEU A 424 -36.33 3.76 -22.07
N ASN A 425 -35.90 2.50 -22.12
CA ASN A 425 -35.03 2.00 -23.21
C ASN A 425 -35.82 1.58 -24.45
N ASP A 426 -37.15 1.52 -24.37
CA ASP A 426 -38.01 1.16 -25.48
C ASP A 426 -38.17 2.33 -26.46
N THR A 427 -37.37 2.31 -27.50
CA THR A 427 -37.40 3.31 -28.59
C THR A 427 -38.64 3.20 -29.49
N ALA A 428 -39.42 2.12 -29.42
CA ALA A 428 -40.66 1.98 -30.18
C ALA A 428 -41.84 2.69 -29.49
N SER A 429 -41.79 2.84 -28.16
CA SER A 429 -42.80 3.57 -27.40
C SER A 429 -42.66 5.08 -27.58
N ARG A 430 -43.63 5.68 -28.28
CA ARG A 430 -43.68 7.13 -28.48
C ARG A 430 -43.75 7.89 -27.15
N LYS A 431 -44.46 7.35 -26.15
CA LYS A 431 -44.57 7.96 -24.82
C LYS A 431 -43.22 7.94 -24.10
N ALA A 432 -42.51 6.81 -24.10
CA ALA A 432 -41.19 6.68 -23.47
C ALA A 432 -40.15 7.63 -24.13
N SER A 433 -40.17 7.72 -25.46
CA SER A 433 -39.32 8.67 -26.19
C SER A 433 -39.57 10.13 -25.79
N MET A 434 -40.83 10.56 -25.62
CA MET A 434 -41.14 11.91 -25.16
C MET A 434 -40.72 12.17 -23.71
N MET A 435 -40.83 11.16 -22.82
CA MET A 435 -40.33 11.26 -21.44
C MET A 435 -38.81 11.45 -21.41
N LEU A 436 -38.08 10.71 -22.24
CA LEU A 436 -36.63 10.86 -22.39
C LEU A 436 -36.26 12.25 -22.94
N GLU A 437 -36.98 12.74 -23.95
CA GLU A 437 -36.72 14.08 -24.50
C GLU A 437 -36.92 15.17 -23.46
N ALA A 438 -37.99 15.08 -22.66
CA ALA A 438 -38.23 16.00 -21.55
C ALA A 438 -37.14 15.92 -20.46
N LEU A 439 -36.62 14.72 -20.19
CA LEU A 439 -35.50 14.51 -19.26
C LEU A 439 -34.20 15.13 -19.81
N HIS A 440 -33.86 14.91 -21.08
CA HIS A 440 -32.65 15.45 -21.70
C HIS A 440 -32.67 16.97 -21.86
N TYR A 441 -33.85 17.54 -22.01
CA TYR A 441 -34.03 18.99 -22.12
C TYR A 441 -33.89 19.73 -20.78
N THR A 442 -33.98 19.01 -19.67
CA THR A 442 -33.84 19.51 -18.30
C THR A 442 -32.38 19.47 -17.86
#